data_AF-A0A2I0HFV4-F1
#
_entry.id   AF-A0A2I0HFV4-F1
#
_cell.length_a   1.000
_cell.length_b   1.000
_cell.length_c   1.000
_cell.angle_alpha   90.00
_cell.angle_beta   90.00
_cell.angle_gamma   90.00
#
_symmetry.space_group_name_H-M   'P 1'
#
loop_
_entity.id
_entity.type
_entity.pdbx_description
1 polymer ?
#
loop_
_entity_poly.entity_id
_entity_poly.type
_entity_poly.pdbx_seq_one_letter_code
_entity_poly.pdbx_strand_id
1 'polypeptide(L)' 'DMLAGSMDTSATAIEWAMAELMRNPCVMQKVQDELEKVVGLDRPIEESDLENLNYLDMVIKESLRLHP' A
#
# COMPACT_ATOMS: atom_id res chain seq x y z
N ASP A 1 14.16 -18.27 -12.51
CA ASP A 1 13.44 -18.68 -11.30
C ASP A 1 13.30 -17.59 -10.25
N MET A 2 14.33 -16.76 -10.03
CA MET A 2 14.28 -15.67 -9.04
C MET A 2 13.23 -14.57 -9.35
N LEU A 3 12.96 -14.29 -10.63
CA LEU A 3 11.97 -13.29 -11.05
C LEU A 3 10.52 -13.76 -10.86
N ALA A 4 10.25 -15.06 -11.05
CA ALA A 4 8.91 -15.61 -10.88
C ALA A 4 8.50 -15.64 -9.39
N GLY A 5 9.38 -16.13 -8.51
CA GLY A 5 9.14 -16.14 -7.07
C GLY A 5 8.92 -14.75 -6.47
N SER A 6 9.62 -13.72 -6.97
CA SER A 6 9.46 -12.32 -6.52
C SER A 6 8.13 -11.70 -6.97
N MET A 7 7.68 -12.01 -8.19
CA MET A 7 6.39 -11.54 -8.71
C MET A 7 5.21 -12.15 -7.95
N ASP A 8 5.26 -13.47 -7.67
CA ASP A 8 4.19 -14.16 -6.95
C ASP A 8 4.05 -13.62 -5.51
N THR A 9 5.17 -13.35 -4.82
CA THR A 9 5.14 -12.75 -3.48
C THR A 9 4.65 -11.30 -3.47
N SER A 10 5.05 -10.51 -4.47
CA SER A 10 4.65 -9.10 -4.57
C SER A 10 3.18 -8.95 -4.91
N ALA A 11 2.67 -9.78 -5.82
CA ALA A 11 1.25 -9.82 -6.17
C ALA A 11 0.38 -10.23 -4.96
N THR A 12 0.80 -11.28 -4.24
CA THR A 12 0.11 -11.76 -3.04
C THR A 12 0.05 -10.68 -1.95
N ALA A 13 1.14 -9.93 -1.74
CA ALA A 13 1.18 -8.82 -0.79
C ALA A 13 0.18 -7.71 -1.14
N ILE A 14 0.09 -7.34 -2.43
CA ILE A 14 -0.85 -6.33 -2.92
C ILE A 14 -2.30 -6.82 -2.75
N GLU A 15 -2.57 -8.09 -3.08
CA GLU A 15 -3.90 -8.69 -2.91
C GLU A 15 -4.38 -8.63 -1.46
N TRP A 16 -3.53 -9.03 -0.50
CA TRP A 16 -3.88 -8.97 0.92
C TRP A 16 -4.05 -7.53 1.42
N ALA A 17 -3.14 -6.63 1.06
CA ALA A 17 -3.25 -5.23 1.46
C ALA A 17 -4.56 -4.60 0.95
N MET A 18 -4.91 -4.85 -0.32
CA MET A 18 -6.17 -4.37 -0.90
C MET A 18 -7.39 -5.02 -0.25
N ALA A 19 -7.34 -6.32 0.03
CA ALA A 19 -8.42 -7.03 0.73
C ALA A 19 -8.66 -6.44 2.14
N GLU A 20 -7.60 -6.20 2.92
CA GLU A 20 -7.71 -5.60 4.25
C GLU A 20 -8.20 -4.16 4.21
N LEU A 21 -7.75 -3.35 3.24
CA LEU A 21 -8.25 -1.99 3.05
C LEU A 21 -9.74 -1.96 2.72
N MET A 22 -10.21 -2.83 1.81
CA MET A 22 -11.64 -2.93 1.47
C MET A 22 -12.50 -3.38 2.65
N ARG A 23 -11.95 -4.24 3.54
CA ARG A 23 -12.63 -4.68 4.77
C ARG A 23 -12.66 -3.61 5.86
N ASN A 24 -11.76 -2.63 5.81
CA ASN A 24 -11.62 -1.58 6.81
C ASN A 24 -11.75 -0.18 6.17
N PRO A 25 -12.96 0.29 5.83
CA PRO A 25 -13.19 1.55 5.12
C PRO A 25 -12.59 2.78 5.82
N CYS A 26 -12.52 2.79 7.15
CA CYS A 26 -11.89 3.87 7.91
C CYS A 26 -10.37 3.94 7.69
N VAL A 27 -9.70 2.78 7.55
CA VAL A 27 -8.27 2.71 7.23
C VAL A 27 -8.05 3.10 5.78
N MET A 28 -8.91 2.64 4.86
CA MET A 28 -8.87 3.04 3.46
C MET A 28 -9.00 4.56 3.29
N GLN A 29 -9.94 5.19 3.99
CA GLN A 29 -10.09 6.65 3.95
C GLN A 29 -8.80 7.36 4.39
N LYS A 30 -8.18 6.92 5.49
CA LYS A 30 -6.93 7.52 5.98
C LYS A 30 -5.77 7.39 4.99
N VAL A 31 -5.67 6.26 4.28
CA VAL A 31 -4.67 6.07 3.22
C VAL A 31 -4.94 7.03 2.04
N GLN A 32 -6.21 7.18 1.63
CA GLN A 32 -6.59 8.10 0.58
C GLN A 32 -6.30 9.56 0.97
N ASP A 33 -6.62 9.95 2.20
CA ASP A 33 -6.33 11.28 2.73
C ASP A 33 -4.81 11.55 2.77
N GLU A 34 -4.00 10.55 3.14
CA GLU A 34 -2.54 10.66 3.10
C GLU A 34 -2.03 10.84 1.67
N LEU A 35 -2.53 10.05 0.72
CA LEU A 35 -2.18 10.15 -0.70
C LEU A 35 -2.53 11.52 -1.26
N GLU A 36 -3.73 12.02 -0.99
CA GLU A 36 -4.17 13.36 -1.44
C GLU A 36 -3.29 14.46 -0.82
N LYS A 37 -2.89 14.32 0.44
CA LYS A 37 -2.05 15.31 1.13
C LYS A 37 -0.60 15.32 0.64
N VAL A 38 -0.02 14.16 0.36
CA VAL A 38 1.40 14.03 -0.01
C VAL A 38 1.60 14.21 -1.51
N VAL A 39 0.78 13.56 -2.32
CA VAL A 39 0.94 13.53 -3.79
C VAL A 39 0.09 14.61 -4.45
N GLY A 40 -1.13 14.81 -3.96
CA GLY A 40 -2.18 15.57 -4.65
C GLY A 40 -2.91 14.72 -5.69
N LEU A 41 -3.94 15.30 -6.31
CA LEU A 41 -4.79 14.59 -7.29
C LEU A 41 -4.39 14.83 -8.76
N ASP A 42 -3.53 15.82 -9.00
CA ASP A 42 -3.27 16.35 -10.34
C ASP A 42 -1.97 15.85 -10.99
N ARG A 43 -1.25 14.94 -10.32
CA ARG A 43 0.03 14.43 -10.83
C ARG A 43 0.25 12.94 -10.49
N PRO A 44 1.04 12.22 -11.29
CA PRO A 44 1.50 10.88 -10.92
C PRO A 44 2.42 10.92 -9.68
N ILE A 45 2.49 9.79 -8.99
CA ILE A 45 3.41 9.54 -7.88
C ILE A 45 4.86 9.60 -8.36
N GLU A 46 5.72 10.22 -7.57
CA GLU A 46 7.18 10.20 -7.71
C GLU A 46 7.82 9.37 -6.59
N GLU A 47 9.04 8.87 -6.80
CA GLU A 47 9.74 8.06 -5.78
C GLU A 47 9.99 8.84 -4.48
N SER A 48 10.19 10.16 -4.58
CA SER A 48 10.34 11.07 -3.43
C SER A 48 9.09 11.16 -2.56
N ASP A 49 7.90 10.88 -3.11
CA ASP A 49 6.66 10.89 -2.34
C ASP A 49 6.55 9.68 -1.42
N LEU A 50 7.14 8.55 -1.82
CA LEU A 50 7.04 7.28 -1.08
C LEU A 50 7.60 7.40 0.34
N GLU A 51 8.64 8.22 0.54
CA GLU A 51 9.23 8.48 1.85
C GLU A 51 8.24 9.17 2.82
N ASN A 52 7.22 9.84 2.29
CA ASN A 52 6.23 10.58 3.06
C ASN A 52 4.92 9.79 3.28
N LEU A 53 4.72 8.66 2.60
CA LEU A 53 3.55 7.78 2.72
C LEU A 53 3.68 6.80 3.91
N ASN A 54 3.82 7.36 5.11
CA ASN A 54 4.11 6.61 6.33
C ASN A 54 2.94 5.73 6.77
N TYR A 55 1.70 6.20 6.58
CA TYR A 55 0.51 5.44 6.95
C TYR A 55 0.29 4.26 6.00
N LEU A 56 0.51 4.46 4.70
CA LEU A 56 0.49 3.37 3.73
C LEU A 56 1.55 2.30 4.05
N ASP A 57 2.77 2.67 4.41
CA ASP A 57 3.82 1.72 4.83
C ASP A 57 3.40 0.91 6.07
N MET A 58 2.78 1.57 7.06
CA MET A 58 2.22 0.88 8.24
C MET A 58 1.13 -0.13 7.87
N VAL A 59 0.24 0.22 6.93
CA VAL A 59 -0.82 -0.68 6.44
C VAL A 59 -0.23 -1.91 5.74
N ILE A 60 0.78 -1.71 4.88
CA ILE A 60 1.43 -2.82 4.17
C ILE A 60 2.10 -3.77 5.18
N LYS A 61 2.84 -3.23 6.15
CA LYS A 61 3.50 -4.02 7.20
C LYS A 61 2.50 -4.82 8.04
N GLU A 62 1.39 -4.21 8.43
CA GLU A 62 0.35 -4.90 9.20
C GLU A 62 -0.35 -5.98 8.36
N SER A 63 -0.59 -5.72 7.07
CA SER A 63 -1.18 -6.70 6.15
C SER A 63 -0.29 -7.92 6.01
N LEU A 64 1.03 -7.73 5.86
CA LEU A 64 2.01 -8.82 5.81
C LEU A 64 2.18 -9.54 7.15
N ARG A 65 1.98 -8.85 8.28
CA ARG A 65 1.98 -9.49 9.61
C ARG A 65 0.79 -10.45 9.76
N LEU A 66 -0.35 -10.10 9.19
CA LEU A 66 -1.56 -10.92 9.18
C LEU A 66 -1.49 -12.04 8.13
N HIS A 67 -0.88 -11.74 6.99
CA HIS A 67 -0.82 -12.60 5.80
C HIS A 67 0.62 -12.63 5.22
N PRO A 68 1.51 -13.46 5.79
CA PRO A 68 2.92 -13.54 5.37
C PRO A 68 3.15 -14.27 4.05
#